data_AF-A0A6A3SKI6-F1
#
_entry.id   AF-A0A6A3SKI6-F1
#
_cell.length_a   1.000
_cell.length_b   1.000
_cell.length_c   1.000
_cell.angle_alpha   90.00
_cell.angle_beta   90.00
_cell.angle_gamma   90.00
#
_symmetry.space_group_name_H-M   'P 1'
#
loop_
_entity.id
_entity.type
_entity.pdbx_description
1 polymer ?
#
loop_
_entity_poly.entity_id
_entity_poly.type
_entity_poly.pdbx_seq_one_letter_code
_entity_poly.pdbx_strand_id
1 'polypeptide(L)'
;MEPLSCKGFRCLDRDECYHYDETLKKVAFMHDGDSCHNTLADEQHRFRYHNRDGELQLLSADEVQELMKCTYTSKLIFQRTHLLRNYAFWGFSDSVDDGFDQFAPLGHDTFEVSHKVVIGHVSLLDHVEEQPLGLFALESLAQFDFLGEYTGVIKVGVSEMNEFDPYGIAYPSVYEAGDLYVSASEYGNVIRCINHSATPNARFVPMVHNGILRIFCFVIQDIRQGEQIFVNYGRSYWKSTGVEPIAFHEPDQVGVQ
;
A
#
# COMPACT_ATOMS: atom_id res chain seq x y z
N MET A 1 7.01 37.60 -7.20
CA MET A 1 6.44 36.39 -6.56
C MET A 1 6.28 35.37 -7.66
N GLU A 2 7.05 34.29 -7.62
CA GLU A 2 6.77 33.15 -8.50
C GLU A 2 5.35 32.64 -8.19
N PRO A 3 4.57 32.23 -9.20
CA PRO A 3 3.29 31.59 -8.94
C PRO A 3 3.53 30.36 -8.06
N LEU A 4 2.75 30.22 -7.00
CA LEU A 4 2.77 29.04 -6.14
C LEU A 4 2.32 27.84 -6.97
N SER A 5 3.28 27.08 -7.51
CA SER A 5 3.01 25.78 -8.13
C SER A 5 2.76 24.76 -7.03
N CYS A 6 1.87 23.79 -7.27
CA CYS A 6 1.67 22.68 -6.35
C CYS A 6 3.00 21.98 -6.08
N LYS A 7 3.40 21.90 -4.81
CA LYS A 7 4.61 21.20 -4.34
C LYS A 7 4.18 19.98 -3.53
N GLY A 8 4.83 18.83 -3.76
CA GLY A 8 4.52 17.59 -3.06
C GLY A 8 3.75 16.64 -3.96
N PHE A 9 2.76 15.91 -3.46
CA PHE A 9 1.87 15.03 -4.24
C PHE A 9 0.54 15.74 -4.50
N ARG A 10 -0.17 15.34 -5.56
CA ARG A 10 -1.51 15.85 -5.91
C ARG A 10 -2.47 15.83 -4.71
N CYS A 11 -3.31 16.87 -4.61
CA CYS A 11 -4.37 16.96 -3.60
C CYS A 11 -5.38 15.80 -3.79
N LEU A 12 -5.44 14.89 -2.81
CA LEU A 12 -6.17 13.61 -2.89
C LEU A 12 -7.69 13.81 -2.81
N ASP A 13 -8.15 14.66 -1.90
CA ASP A 13 -9.54 15.13 -1.81
C ASP A 13 -9.61 16.50 -2.50
N ARG A 14 -10.14 16.51 -3.73
CA ARG A 14 -10.06 17.60 -4.72
C ARG A 14 -10.88 18.85 -4.39
N ASP A 15 -11.28 19.07 -3.15
CA ASP A 15 -12.09 20.24 -2.81
C ASP A 15 -11.21 21.50 -2.75
N GLU A 16 -10.11 21.45 -2.00
CA GLU A 16 -9.24 22.62 -1.77
C GLU A 16 -7.78 22.18 -1.65
N CYS A 17 -6.87 22.92 -2.29
CA CYS A 17 -5.44 22.61 -2.23
C CYS A 17 -4.69 23.61 -1.36
N TYR A 18 -3.84 23.08 -0.48
CA TYR A 18 -3.14 23.84 0.55
C TYR A 18 -1.63 23.55 0.53
N HIS A 19 -0.82 24.60 0.71
CA HIS A 19 0.63 24.49 0.89
C HIS A 19 0.99 24.62 2.37
N TYR A 20 1.73 23.64 2.89
CA TYR A 20 2.38 23.76 4.20
C TYR A 20 3.80 24.32 4.02
N ASP A 21 4.05 25.50 4.56
CA ASP A 21 5.37 26.09 4.64
C ASP A 21 6.10 25.51 5.86
N GLU A 22 7.10 24.67 5.61
CA GLU A 22 7.91 24.03 6.65
C GLU A 22 8.71 25.00 7.52
N THR A 23 9.08 26.17 6.99
CA THR A 23 9.87 27.16 7.72
C THR A 23 8.97 27.97 8.64
N LEU A 24 7.82 28.39 8.14
CA LEU A 24 6.85 29.21 8.86
C LEU A 24 5.88 28.38 9.71
N LYS A 25 5.85 27.05 9.51
CA LYS A 25 4.91 26.11 10.12
C LYS A 25 3.45 26.57 9.93
N LYS A 26 3.15 27.08 8.74
CA LYS A 26 1.83 27.65 8.38
C LYS A 26 1.28 26.98 7.13
N VAL A 27 -0.05 26.87 7.10
CA VAL A 27 -0.80 26.40 5.94
C VAL A 27 -1.36 27.61 5.19
N ALA A 28 -1.25 27.63 3.87
CA ALA A 28 -1.85 28.64 2.99
C ALA A 28 -2.72 27.97 1.91
N PHE A 29 -3.92 28.51 1.69
CA PHE A 29 -4.76 28.11 0.57
C PHE A 29 -4.07 28.45 -0.76
N MET A 30 -4.09 27.53 -1.71
CA MET A 30 -3.51 27.70 -3.04
C MET A 30 -4.58 27.99 -4.09
N HIS A 31 -5.49 27.04 -4.28
CA HIS A 31 -6.59 27.08 -5.26
C HIS A 31 -7.60 25.96 -4.96
N ASP A 32 -8.78 26.04 -5.57
CA ASP A 32 -9.76 24.95 -5.56
C ASP A 32 -9.19 23.71 -6.24
N GLY A 33 -9.48 22.50 -5.75
CA GLY A 33 -8.78 21.31 -6.23
C GLY A 33 -9.07 20.94 -7.70
N ASP A 34 -10.15 21.45 -8.29
CA ASP A 34 -10.43 21.37 -9.74
C ASP A 34 -9.35 22.01 -10.62
N SER A 35 -8.59 22.96 -10.06
CA SER A 35 -7.47 23.63 -10.74
C SER A 35 -6.10 22.97 -10.45
N CYS A 36 -6.08 21.81 -9.77
CA CYS A 36 -4.84 21.11 -9.42
C CYS A 36 -4.23 20.42 -10.64
N HIS A 37 -2.96 20.73 -10.91
CA HIS A 37 -2.14 20.07 -11.92
C HIS A 37 -1.19 19.06 -11.27
N ASN A 38 -0.66 18.13 -12.07
CA ASN A 38 0.36 17.20 -11.62
C ASN A 38 1.55 17.96 -11.04
N THR A 39 2.05 17.49 -9.91
CA THR A 39 3.21 18.07 -9.25
C THR A 39 4.50 17.55 -9.91
N LEU A 40 5.62 18.24 -9.70
CA LEU A 40 6.93 17.74 -10.15
C LEU A 40 7.27 16.36 -9.58
N ALA A 41 6.79 16.04 -8.38
CA ALA A 41 6.98 14.71 -7.80
C ALA A 41 6.16 13.65 -8.56
N ASP A 42 4.92 13.97 -8.94
CA ASP A 42 4.06 13.07 -9.74
C ASP A 42 4.63 12.82 -11.14
N GLU A 43 5.29 13.82 -11.75
CA GLU A 43 5.90 13.68 -13.08
C GLU A 43 7.19 12.85 -13.09
N GLN A 44 7.98 12.94 -12.00
CA GLN A 44 9.25 12.24 -11.86
C GLN A 44 9.08 10.82 -11.33
N HIS A 45 8.07 10.57 -10.50
CA HIS A 45 7.84 9.26 -9.94
C HIS A 45 7.22 8.33 -11.01
N ARG A 46 7.91 7.22 -11.29
CA ARG A 46 7.54 6.26 -12.33
C ARG A 46 7.44 4.85 -11.77
N PHE A 47 6.43 4.13 -12.22
CA PHE A 47 6.13 2.78 -11.77
C PHE A 47 6.45 1.78 -12.86
N ARG A 48 7.07 0.67 -12.48
CA ARG A 48 7.39 -0.41 -13.39
C ARG A 48 6.17 -1.29 -13.58
N TYR A 49 5.82 -1.57 -14.82
CA TYR A 49 4.70 -2.43 -15.20
C TYR A 49 5.09 -3.33 -16.36
N HIS A 50 4.80 -4.63 -16.27
CA HIS A 50 4.80 -5.54 -17.41
C HIS A 50 3.41 -5.58 -18.03
N ASN A 51 3.31 -5.17 -19.29
CA ASN A 51 2.06 -5.29 -20.04
C ASN A 51 1.71 -6.77 -20.33
N ARG A 52 0.56 -7.01 -20.97
CA ARG A 52 0.10 -8.38 -21.29
C ARG A 52 1.03 -9.14 -22.24
N ASP A 53 1.84 -8.43 -23.03
CA ASP A 53 2.84 -9.02 -23.92
C ASP A 53 4.18 -9.28 -23.19
N GLY A 54 4.27 -8.94 -21.89
CA GLY A 54 5.46 -9.09 -21.07
C GLY A 54 6.46 -7.94 -21.20
N GLU A 55 6.15 -6.88 -21.93
CA GLU A 55 7.05 -5.75 -22.13
C GLU A 55 7.06 -4.82 -20.92
N LEU A 56 8.25 -4.41 -20.49
CA LEU A 56 8.43 -3.48 -19.38
C LEU A 56 8.11 -2.05 -19.82
N GLN A 57 7.23 -1.39 -19.08
CA GLN A 57 6.82 0.00 -19.26
C GLN A 57 7.00 0.78 -17.96
N LEU A 58 7.18 2.09 -18.09
CA LEU A 58 7.21 3.04 -16.98
C LEU A 58 5.95 3.88 -17.01
N LEU A 59 5.06 3.63 -16.06
CA LEU A 59 3.80 4.33 -15.90
C LEU A 59 3.97 5.56 -15.01
N SER A 60 3.23 6.62 -15.31
CA SER A 60 2.97 7.75 -14.42
C SER A 60 1.99 7.37 -13.30
N ALA A 61 1.83 8.25 -12.31
CA ALA A 61 0.84 8.05 -11.26
C ALA A 61 -0.60 7.96 -11.81
N ASP A 62 -0.96 8.78 -12.79
CA ASP A 62 -2.30 8.75 -13.40
C ASP A 62 -2.57 7.41 -14.12
N GLU A 63 -1.60 6.90 -14.88
CA GLU A 63 -1.72 5.59 -15.56
C GLU A 63 -1.81 4.43 -14.55
N VAL A 64 -1.06 4.49 -13.44
CA VAL A 64 -1.15 3.49 -12.37
C VAL A 64 -2.50 3.54 -11.64
N GLN A 65 -3.07 4.73 -11.46
CA GLN A 65 -4.42 4.88 -10.89
C GLN A 65 -5.48 4.23 -11.76
N GLU A 66 -5.42 4.46 -13.08
CA GLU A 66 -6.31 3.83 -14.05
C GLU A 66 -6.14 2.31 -14.04
N LEU A 67 -4.90 1.83 -14.01
CA LEU A 67 -4.58 0.40 -13.95
C LEU A 67 -5.12 -0.27 -12.68
N MET A 68 -4.89 0.32 -11.51
CA MET A 68 -5.30 -0.24 -10.22
C MET A 68 -6.75 0.06 -9.85
N LYS A 69 -7.42 0.94 -10.60
CA LYS A 69 -8.77 1.45 -10.33
C LYS A 69 -8.92 2.06 -8.93
N CYS A 70 -7.87 2.74 -8.46
CA CYS A 70 -7.84 3.45 -7.19
C CYS A 70 -7.00 4.72 -7.32
N THR A 71 -7.20 5.71 -6.45
CA THR A 71 -6.32 6.87 -6.35
C THR A 71 -4.98 6.45 -5.75
N TYR A 72 -3.88 6.87 -6.36
CA TYR A 72 -2.54 6.51 -5.87
C TYR A 72 -2.22 7.39 -4.67
N THR A 73 -1.71 6.78 -3.60
CA THR A 73 -1.18 7.51 -2.44
C THR A 73 0.04 6.81 -1.87
N SER A 74 1.12 7.55 -1.66
CA SER A 74 2.27 7.13 -0.83
C SER A 74 2.05 7.39 0.66
N LYS A 75 0.85 7.85 1.05
CA LYS A 75 0.53 8.29 2.40
C LYS A 75 -0.60 7.47 3.00
N LEU A 76 -0.49 7.24 4.30
CA LEU A 76 -1.57 6.79 5.15
C LEU A 76 -2.57 7.93 5.40
N ILE A 77 -3.85 7.68 5.14
CA ILE A 77 -4.93 8.67 5.22
C ILE A 77 -5.85 8.29 6.39
N PHE A 78 -6.30 9.27 7.17
CA PHE A 78 -7.29 9.03 8.22
C PHE A 78 -8.68 9.40 7.71
N GLN A 79 -9.62 8.45 7.68
CA GLN A 79 -10.97 8.67 7.12
C GLN A 79 -11.69 9.87 7.76
N ARG A 80 -11.45 10.11 9.05
CA ARG A 80 -12.07 11.20 9.80
C ARG A 80 -11.05 11.86 10.72
N THR A 81 -11.13 13.18 10.86
CA THR A 81 -10.18 13.95 11.70
C THR A 81 -10.14 13.48 13.16
N HIS A 82 -11.26 12.99 13.71
CA HIS A 82 -11.30 12.50 15.09
C HIS A 82 -10.42 11.25 15.30
N LEU A 83 -10.19 10.44 14.26
CA LEU A 83 -9.26 9.30 14.32
C LEU A 83 -7.84 9.79 14.61
N LEU A 84 -7.38 10.81 13.87
CA LEU A 84 -6.08 11.42 14.10
C LEU A 84 -5.98 12.08 15.48
N ARG A 85 -7.03 12.78 15.93
CA ARG A 85 -7.04 13.42 17.27
C ARG A 85 -6.96 12.40 18.40
N ASN A 86 -7.54 11.22 18.21
CA ASN A 86 -7.56 10.16 19.21
C ASN A 86 -6.34 9.23 19.13
N TYR A 87 -5.45 9.43 18.16
CA TYR A 87 -4.35 8.52 17.85
C TYR A 87 -3.46 8.19 19.06
N ALA A 88 -3.18 9.17 19.92
CA ALA A 88 -2.40 8.98 21.15
C ALA A 88 -3.05 8.01 22.16
N PHE A 89 -4.33 7.67 22.00
CA PHE A 89 -5.08 6.74 22.85
C PHE A 89 -5.26 5.35 22.21
N TRP A 90 -4.62 5.09 21.07
CA TRP A 90 -4.78 3.83 20.33
C TRP A 90 -3.94 2.67 20.89
N GLY A 91 -3.23 2.90 21.99
CA GLY A 91 -2.43 1.89 22.68
C GLY A 91 -1.00 1.78 22.17
N PHE A 92 -0.55 2.71 21.33
CA PHE A 92 0.86 2.89 21.01
C PHE A 92 1.45 3.84 22.04
N SER A 93 2.39 3.37 22.86
CA SER A 93 3.16 4.26 23.70
C SER A 93 4.34 4.80 22.90
N ASP A 94 4.76 6.04 23.14
CA ASP A 94 6.04 6.54 22.63
C ASP A 94 7.26 5.79 23.24
N SER A 95 7.05 4.74 24.04
CA SER A 95 8.08 3.85 24.56
C SER A 95 8.11 2.51 23.81
N VAL A 96 9.30 1.91 23.75
CA VAL A 96 9.58 0.57 23.21
C VAL A 96 8.84 -0.57 23.93
N ASP A 97 8.05 -0.27 24.96
CA ASP A 97 7.32 -1.25 25.78
C ASP A 97 5.96 -1.64 25.19
N ASP A 98 5.50 -0.99 24.11
CA ASP A 98 4.26 -1.35 23.42
C ASP A 98 4.35 -2.64 22.59
N GLY A 99 5.56 -3.18 22.44
CA GLY A 99 5.82 -4.43 21.73
C GLY A 99 5.83 -4.28 20.20
N PHE A 100 5.80 -3.06 19.66
CA PHE A 100 5.98 -2.81 18.24
C PHE A 100 7.44 -2.50 17.91
N ASP A 101 7.92 -3.07 16.80
CA ASP A 101 9.23 -2.71 16.29
C ASP A 101 9.22 -1.23 15.87
N GLN A 102 10.28 -0.50 16.23
CA GLN A 102 10.51 0.85 15.72
C GLN A 102 11.19 0.75 14.36
N PHE A 103 10.64 1.42 13.36
CA PHE A 103 11.27 1.43 12.04
C PHE A 103 12.57 2.26 12.10
N ALA A 104 13.71 1.58 12.15
CA ALA A 104 15.00 2.24 12.03
C ALA A 104 15.12 2.86 10.63
N PRO A 105 15.69 4.07 10.47
CA PRO A 105 15.94 4.63 9.15
C PRO A 105 16.91 3.71 8.42
N LEU A 106 16.43 2.86 7.52
CA LEU A 106 17.26 1.91 6.76
C LEU A 106 18.14 2.61 5.70
N GLY A 107 18.39 3.91 5.82
CA GLY A 107 19.01 4.73 4.78
C GLY A 107 18.18 4.81 3.49
N HIS A 108 16.96 4.27 3.50
CA HIS A 108 16.00 4.30 2.41
C HIS A 108 14.92 5.32 2.71
N ASP A 109 14.44 6.00 1.64
CA ASP A 109 13.26 6.83 1.75
C ASP A 109 12.05 5.93 1.97
N THR A 110 11.50 5.94 3.19
CA THR A 110 10.46 5.01 3.65
C THR A 110 9.14 5.17 2.90
N PHE A 111 9.00 6.26 2.15
CA PHE A 111 7.83 6.58 1.34
C PHE A 111 7.92 5.99 -0.07
N GLU A 112 9.04 5.38 -0.45
CA GLU A 112 9.24 4.82 -1.77
C GLU A 112 9.02 3.31 -1.81
N VAL A 113 8.32 2.88 -2.86
CA VAL A 113 8.24 1.47 -3.24
C VAL A 113 9.58 1.05 -3.83
N SER A 114 10.04 -0.15 -3.48
CA SER A 114 11.29 -0.70 -3.99
C SER A 114 11.37 -0.65 -5.52
N HIS A 115 12.50 -0.19 -6.05
CA HIS A 115 12.74 -0.19 -7.50
C HIS A 115 12.89 -1.59 -8.09
N LYS A 116 13.04 -2.61 -7.24
CA LYS A 116 13.16 -4.02 -7.63
C LYS A 116 11.81 -4.72 -7.82
N VAL A 117 10.68 -4.01 -7.70
CA VAL A 117 9.36 -4.59 -7.96
C VAL A 117 8.72 -4.04 -9.23
N VAL A 118 7.82 -4.83 -9.80
CA VAL A 118 7.09 -4.51 -11.03
C VAL A 118 5.65 -5.04 -10.93
N ILE A 119 4.68 -4.25 -11.38
CA ILE A 119 3.28 -4.67 -11.49
C ILE A 119 3.15 -5.55 -12.73
N GLY A 120 2.35 -6.62 -12.67
CA GLY A 120 2.03 -7.43 -13.85
C GLY A 120 0.65 -8.08 -13.74
N HIS A 121 0.19 -8.71 -14.82
CA HIS A 121 -1.07 -9.47 -14.81
C HIS A 121 -0.89 -10.90 -14.28
N VAL A 122 -1.92 -11.43 -13.62
CA VAL A 122 -1.91 -12.78 -13.02
C VAL A 122 -2.97 -13.66 -13.68
N SER A 123 -2.59 -14.39 -14.72
CA SER A 123 -3.53 -15.22 -15.51
C SER A 123 -4.27 -16.29 -14.69
N LEU A 124 -3.70 -16.74 -13.57
CA LEU A 124 -4.35 -17.71 -12.69
C LEU A 124 -5.65 -17.17 -12.05
N LEU A 125 -5.82 -15.86 -11.98
CA LEU A 125 -6.97 -15.19 -11.36
C LEU A 125 -8.00 -14.67 -12.38
N ASP A 126 -7.81 -14.94 -13.68
CA ASP A 126 -8.70 -14.45 -14.75
C ASP A 126 -10.17 -14.94 -14.62
N HIS A 127 -10.40 -15.98 -13.82
CA HIS A 127 -11.72 -16.52 -13.51
C HIS A 127 -12.41 -15.83 -12.32
N VAL A 128 -11.66 -15.01 -11.57
CA VAL A 128 -12.13 -14.26 -10.38
C VAL A 128 -12.30 -12.79 -10.72
N GLU A 129 -11.34 -12.22 -11.45
CA GLU A 129 -11.30 -10.81 -11.83
C GLU A 129 -10.95 -10.70 -13.33
N GLU A 130 -11.46 -9.66 -14.01
CA GLU A 130 -11.23 -9.46 -15.45
C GLU A 130 -9.78 -9.05 -15.77
N GLN A 131 -9.12 -8.34 -14.85
CA GLN A 131 -7.76 -7.83 -15.02
C GLN A 131 -6.94 -7.98 -13.74
N PRO A 132 -6.73 -9.22 -13.26
CA PRO A 132 -6.05 -9.44 -11.99
C PRO A 132 -4.60 -8.98 -12.08
N LEU A 133 -4.19 -8.21 -11.08
CA LEU A 133 -2.83 -7.72 -10.96
C LEU A 133 -2.06 -8.51 -9.90
N GLY A 134 -0.75 -8.50 -10.05
CA GLY A 134 0.22 -9.09 -9.13
C GLY A 134 1.42 -8.17 -9.01
N LEU A 135 2.17 -8.31 -7.91
CA LEU A 135 3.47 -7.68 -7.75
C LEU A 135 4.57 -8.74 -7.93
N PHE A 136 5.57 -8.44 -8.75
CA PHE A 136 6.63 -9.38 -9.10
C PHE A 136 8.00 -8.78 -8.81
N ALA A 137 8.98 -9.66 -8.60
CA ALA A 137 10.38 -9.29 -8.48
C ALA A 137 10.94 -8.94 -9.88
N LEU A 138 11.28 -7.66 -10.12
CA LEU A 138 11.98 -7.25 -11.33
C LEU A 138 13.45 -7.72 -11.33
N GLU A 139 14.03 -7.81 -10.14
CA GLU A 139 15.37 -8.33 -9.86
C GLU A 139 15.29 -9.26 -8.65
N SER A 140 16.32 -10.08 -8.40
CA SER A 140 16.37 -10.91 -7.20
C SER A 140 16.27 -10.06 -5.91
N LEU A 141 15.40 -10.51 -5.00
CA LEU A 141 15.19 -9.92 -3.68
C LEU A 141 15.75 -10.84 -2.62
N ALA A 142 16.55 -10.29 -1.71
CA ALA A 142 17.09 -11.04 -0.58
C ALA A 142 16.09 -11.07 0.58
N GLN A 143 16.18 -12.08 1.45
CA GLN A 143 15.49 -12.05 2.74
C GLN A 143 15.75 -10.72 3.46
N PHE A 144 14.68 -10.13 4.01
CA PHE A 144 14.63 -8.81 4.66
C PHE A 144 14.71 -7.59 3.73
N ASP A 145 14.74 -7.76 2.40
CA ASP A 145 14.57 -6.63 1.49
C ASP A 145 13.23 -5.93 1.78
N PHE A 146 13.30 -4.61 1.93
CA PHE A 146 12.14 -3.73 2.08
C PHE A 146 11.45 -3.54 0.72
N LEU A 147 10.14 -3.73 0.69
CA LEU A 147 9.35 -3.59 -0.54
C LEU A 147 8.57 -2.28 -0.61
N GLY A 148 8.09 -1.78 0.53
CA GLY A 148 7.31 -0.54 0.62
C GLY A 148 6.34 -0.55 1.80
N GLU A 149 5.75 0.60 2.09
CA GLU A 149 4.60 0.73 3.01
C GLU A 149 3.31 0.29 2.30
N TYR A 150 2.42 -0.42 2.99
CA TYR A 150 1.05 -0.63 2.56
C TYR A 150 0.20 0.57 2.97
N THR A 151 -0.12 1.42 1.99
CA THR A 151 -0.83 2.68 2.22
C THR A 151 -2.30 2.58 1.85
N GLY A 152 -3.10 3.47 2.45
CA GLY A 152 -4.51 3.60 2.16
C GLY A 152 -5.22 4.39 3.24
N VAL A 153 -6.52 4.15 3.39
CA VAL A 153 -7.36 4.86 4.37
C VAL A 153 -7.54 4.04 5.63
N ILE A 154 -7.14 4.57 6.78
CA ILE A 154 -7.50 4.03 8.10
C ILE A 154 -8.99 4.27 8.33
N LYS A 155 -9.73 3.18 8.54
CA LYS A 155 -11.17 3.15 8.80
C LYS A 155 -11.45 2.31 10.04
N VAL A 156 -12.61 2.54 10.65
CA VAL A 156 -13.19 1.66 11.69
C VAL A 156 -14.14 0.70 10.99
N GLY A 157 -14.08 -0.59 11.29
CA GLY A 157 -15.07 -1.57 10.84
C GLY A 157 -16.45 -1.21 11.39
N VAL A 158 -17.32 -0.63 10.57
CA VAL A 158 -18.68 -0.27 11.00
C VAL A 158 -19.58 -1.50 10.85
N SER A 159 -20.11 -1.98 11.98
CA SER A 159 -20.96 -3.18 12.07
C SER A 159 -22.24 -3.15 11.21
N GLU A 160 -22.67 -1.98 10.74
CA GLU A 160 -23.94 -1.81 10.03
C GLU A 160 -23.86 -2.10 8.53
N MET A 161 -22.68 -2.06 7.90
CA MET A 161 -22.54 -2.25 6.45
C MET A 161 -21.95 -3.60 6.04
N ASN A 162 -21.18 -4.30 6.90
CA ASN A 162 -20.63 -5.64 6.65
C ASN A 162 -20.07 -5.86 5.22
N GLU A 163 -19.62 -4.80 4.55
CA GLU A 163 -19.08 -4.92 3.20
C GLU A 163 -17.63 -5.35 3.36
N PHE A 164 -17.35 -6.55 2.88
CA PHE A 164 -16.02 -7.11 2.89
C PHE A 164 -15.09 -6.23 2.04
N ASP A 165 -14.00 -5.73 2.65
CA ASP A 165 -12.97 -4.98 1.94
C ASP A 165 -11.84 -5.93 1.50
N PRO A 166 -11.72 -6.28 0.20
CA PRO A 166 -10.67 -7.16 -0.31
C PRO A 166 -9.26 -6.57 -0.19
N TYR A 167 -9.15 -5.25 0.05
CA TYR A 167 -7.89 -4.54 0.26
C TYR A 167 -7.74 -4.07 1.72
N GLY A 168 -8.47 -4.69 2.64
CA GLY A 168 -8.42 -4.41 4.06
C GLY A 168 -7.30 -5.16 4.77
N ILE A 169 -6.40 -4.44 5.44
CA ILE A 169 -5.40 -5.01 6.34
C ILE A 169 -5.67 -4.52 7.76
N ALA A 170 -5.74 -5.45 8.72
CA ALA A 170 -5.92 -5.13 10.13
C ALA A 170 -4.85 -4.12 10.60
N TYR A 171 -5.29 -3.10 11.32
CA TYR A 171 -4.44 -2.07 11.91
C TYR A 171 -4.42 -2.28 13.43
N PRO A 172 -3.37 -2.95 13.98
CA PRO A 172 -3.35 -3.34 15.38
C PRO A 172 -3.51 -2.13 16.30
N SER A 173 -4.57 -2.09 17.10
CA SER A 173 -4.81 -1.01 18.06
C SER A 173 -5.77 -1.47 19.15
N VAL A 174 -5.88 -0.71 20.25
CA VAL A 174 -6.94 -0.93 21.27
C VAL A 174 -8.15 -0.02 21.07
N TYR A 175 -8.10 0.90 20.10
CA TYR A 175 -9.17 1.85 19.81
C TYR A 175 -10.32 1.16 19.05
N GLU A 176 -11.57 1.55 19.32
CA GLU A 176 -12.77 0.96 18.69
C GLU A 176 -12.74 -0.57 18.73
N ALA A 177 -12.45 -1.15 19.91
CA ALA A 177 -12.32 -2.59 20.13
C ALA A 177 -11.25 -3.30 19.27
N GLY A 178 -10.34 -2.55 18.65
CA GLY A 178 -9.33 -3.07 17.73
C GLY A 178 -9.86 -3.28 16.31
N ASP A 179 -11.01 -2.71 15.97
CA ASP A 179 -11.66 -2.84 14.65
C ASP A 179 -11.11 -1.83 13.61
N LEU A 180 -9.91 -1.29 13.84
CA LEU A 180 -9.23 -0.45 12.86
C LEU A 180 -8.58 -1.31 11.77
N TYR A 181 -8.65 -0.82 10.54
CA TYR A 181 -7.97 -1.42 9.38
C TYR A 181 -7.55 -0.34 8.37
N VAL A 182 -6.53 -0.64 7.58
CA VAL A 182 -6.13 0.14 6.41
C VAL A 182 -6.85 -0.44 5.19
N SER A 183 -7.61 0.39 4.49
CA SER A 183 -8.32 0.08 3.26
C SER A 183 -7.55 0.65 2.07
N ALA A 184 -6.98 -0.21 1.22
CA ALA A 184 -6.36 0.21 -0.04
C ALA A 184 -7.33 0.16 -1.24
N SER A 185 -8.65 0.15 -0.99
CA SER A 185 -9.67 0.03 -2.03
C SER A 185 -9.84 1.31 -2.86
N GLU A 186 -9.99 2.46 -2.20
CA GLU A 186 -10.21 3.76 -2.85
C GLU A 186 -8.91 4.53 -3.05
N TYR A 187 -8.04 4.49 -2.04
CA TYR A 187 -6.73 5.10 -2.04
C TYR A 187 -5.71 4.03 -1.68
N GLY A 188 -4.67 3.84 -2.49
CA GLY A 188 -3.62 2.87 -2.18
C GLY A 188 -2.38 3.05 -3.04
N ASN A 189 -1.37 2.23 -2.84
CA ASN A 189 -0.19 2.16 -3.70
C ASN A 189 -0.03 0.75 -4.30
N VAL A 190 1.04 0.55 -5.07
CA VAL A 190 1.29 -0.71 -5.80
C VAL A 190 1.53 -1.92 -4.89
N ILE A 191 1.81 -1.73 -3.59
CA ILE A 191 1.93 -2.84 -2.63
C ILE A 191 0.59 -3.57 -2.47
N ARG A 192 -0.54 -2.91 -2.76
CA ARG A 192 -1.88 -3.52 -2.81
C ARG A 192 -2.02 -4.65 -3.82
N CYS A 193 -1.15 -4.72 -4.83
CA CYS A 193 -1.16 -5.77 -5.85
C CYS A 193 -0.53 -7.09 -5.37
N ILE A 194 -0.02 -7.17 -4.14
CA ILE A 194 0.53 -8.42 -3.61
C ILE A 194 -0.61 -9.38 -3.28
N ASN A 195 -0.59 -10.56 -3.92
CA ASN A 195 -1.61 -11.58 -3.74
C ASN A 195 -1.36 -12.49 -2.54
N HIS A 196 -2.38 -13.30 -2.21
CA HIS A 196 -2.27 -14.32 -1.19
C HIS A 196 -1.40 -15.51 -1.62
N SER A 197 -0.66 -16.10 -0.68
CA SER A 197 -0.26 -17.52 -0.74
C SER A 197 -0.28 -18.14 0.66
N ALA A 198 -0.56 -19.45 0.73
CA ALA A 198 -0.41 -20.24 1.95
C ALA A 198 1.07 -20.44 2.34
N THR A 199 1.98 -20.34 1.35
CA THR A 199 3.44 -20.36 1.50
C THR A 199 4.01 -19.02 1.02
N PRO A 200 3.77 -17.92 1.75
CA PRO A 200 4.17 -16.59 1.31
C PRO A 200 5.69 -16.41 1.30
N ASN A 201 6.18 -15.49 0.47
CA ASN A 201 7.60 -15.12 0.40
C ASN A 201 7.87 -13.69 0.91
N ALA A 202 6.81 -12.94 1.25
CA ALA A 202 6.86 -11.66 1.95
C ALA A 202 5.84 -11.62 3.10
N ARG A 203 5.94 -10.61 3.97
CA ARG A 203 4.96 -10.36 5.04
C ARG A 203 4.77 -8.87 5.30
N PHE A 204 3.57 -8.54 5.76
CA PHE A 204 3.28 -7.24 6.37
C PHE A 204 3.73 -7.22 7.84
N VAL A 205 4.34 -6.13 8.24
CA VAL A 205 4.88 -5.90 9.59
C VAL A 205 4.39 -4.54 10.09
N PRO A 206 3.57 -4.51 11.14
CA PRO A 206 3.20 -3.26 11.80
C PRO A 206 4.41 -2.73 12.57
N MET A 207 4.83 -1.49 12.27
CA MET A 207 5.96 -0.84 12.94
C MET A 207 5.63 0.63 13.17
N VAL A 208 6.11 1.19 14.29
CA VAL A 208 5.97 2.62 14.55
C VAL A 208 7.07 3.38 13.80
N HIS A 209 6.66 4.40 13.04
CA HIS A 209 7.56 5.28 12.30
C HIS A 209 7.08 6.72 12.41
N ASN A 210 7.93 7.60 12.96
CA ASN A 210 7.61 8.99 13.28
C ASN A 210 6.34 9.14 14.14
N GLY A 211 6.19 8.27 15.14
CA GLY A 211 5.05 8.28 16.07
C GLY A 211 3.74 7.75 15.49
N ILE A 212 3.73 7.27 14.23
CA ILE A 212 2.55 6.68 13.60
C ILE A 212 2.85 5.20 13.29
N LEU A 213 1.94 4.29 13.66
CA LEU A 213 2.00 2.88 13.28
C LEU A 213 1.70 2.78 11.79
N ARG A 214 2.59 2.10 11.08
CA ARG A 214 2.51 1.87 9.64
C ARG A 214 2.66 0.39 9.37
N ILE A 215 2.16 -0.04 8.23
CA ILE A 215 2.24 -1.44 7.80
C ILE A 215 3.29 -1.53 6.69
N PHE A 216 4.43 -2.15 6.96
CA PHE A 216 5.53 -2.28 6.00
C PHE A 216 5.59 -3.69 5.43
N CYS A 217 5.97 -3.82 4.17
CA CYS A 217 6.15 -5.12 3.52
C CYS A 217 7.64 -5.47 3.41
N PHE A 218 8.00 -6.65 3.91
CA PHE A 218 9.37 -7.18 3.85
C PHE A 218 9.39 -8.59 3.29
N VAL A 219 10.44 -8.89 2.55
CA VAL A 219 10.75 -10.23 2.06
C VAL A 219 11.15 -11.14 3.23
N ILE A 220 10.66 -12.37 3.27
CA ILE A 220 10.94 -13.35 4.34
C ILE A 220 11.72 -14.58 3.87
N GLN A 221 11.92 -14.73 2.56
CA GLN A 221 12.81 -15.71 1.94
C GLN A 221 13.25 -15.15 0.59
N ASP A 222 14.41 -15.56 0.08
CA ASP A 222 14.91 -15.06 -1.21
C ASP A 222 13.87 -15.28 -2.33
N ILE A 223 13.65 -14.25 -3.15
CA ILE A 223 12.72 -14.26 -4.28
C ILE A 223 13.54 -14.06 -5.55
N ARG A 224 13.38 -14.94 -6.54
CA ARG A 224 14.10 -14.84 -7.80
C ARG A 224 13.43 -13.81 -8.72
N GLN A 225 14.22 -13.23 -9.61
CA GLN A 225 13.68 -12.38 -10.68
C GLN A 225 12.54 -13.10 -11.44
N GLY A 226 11.44 -12.40 -11.66
CA GLY A 226 10.24 -12.88 -12.33
C GLY A 226 9.25 -13.61 -11.41
N GLU A 227 9.63 -13.99 -10.19
CA GLU A 227 8.70 -14.61 -9.25
C GLU A 227 7.70 -13.57 -8.70
N GLN A 228 6.47 -14.02 -8.47
CA GLN A 228 5.45 -13.21 -7.84
C GLN A 228 5.73 -13.11 -6.33
N ILE A 229 5.47 -11.93 -5.79
CA ILE A 229 5.54 -11.64 -4.37
C ILE A 229 4.17 -11.97 -3.77
N PHE A 230 4.18 -12.72 -2.68
CA PHE A 230 2.99 -13.19 -1.98
C PHE A 230 3.08 -12.94 -0.48
N VAL A 231 1.94 -12.62 0.12
CA VAL A 231 1.74 -12.53 1.57
C VAL A 231 0.64 -13.48 2.02
N ASN A 232 0.54 -13.74 3.33
CA ASN A 232 -0.60 -14.48 3.87
C ASN A 232 -1.67 -13.50 4.36
N TYR A 233 -2.79 -13.41 3.62
CA TYR A 233 -3.98 -12.63 3.99
C TYR A 233 -4.60 -12.99 5.35
N GLY A 234 -4.27 -14.15 5.90
CA GLY A 234 -4.72 -14.57 7.22
C GLY A 234 -6.15 -15.13 7.23
N ARG A 235 -6.49 -15.82 8.32
CA ARG A 235 -7.76 -16.55 8.44
C ARG A 235 -8.98 -15.64 8.47
N SER A 236 -8.87 -14.45 9.06
CA SER A 236 -9.99 -13.52 9.18
C SER A 236 -10.47 -13.04 7.82
N TYR A 237 -9.55 -12.80 6.87
CA TYR A 237 -9.87 -12.45 5.49
C TYR A 237 -10.78 -13.50 4.84
N TRP A 238 -10.35 -14.76 4.83
CA TRP A 238 -11.09 -15.87 4.20
C TRP A 238 -12.43 -16.18 4.87
N LYS A 239 -12.51 -15.99 6.18
CA LYS A 239 -13.80 -16.09 6.90
C LYS A 239 -14.79 -15.04 6.43
N SER A 240 -14.34 -13.82 6.15
CA SER A 240 -15.19 -12.73 5.71
C SER A 240 -15.62 -12.84 4.25
N THR A 241 -14.86 -13.54 3.39
CA THR A 241 -15.24 -13.81 2.00
C THR A 241 -16.20 -14.99 1.86
N GLY A 242 -16.17 -15.94 2.80
CA GLY A 242 -16.85 -17.23 2.65
C GLY A 242 -16.20 -18.14 1.59
N VAL A 243 -14.99 -17.81 1.14
CA VAL A 243 -14.22 -18.55 0.13
C VAL A 243 -13.05 -19.26 0.81
N GLU A 244 -12.82 -20.53 0.45
CA GLU A 244 -11.60 -21.24 0.84
C GLU A 244 -10.44 -20.79 -0.05
N PRO A 245 -9.26 -20.44 0.51
CA PRO A 245 -8.13 -19.98 -0.28
C PRO A 245 -7.68 -21.05 -1.27
N ILE A 246 -7.44 -20.63 -2.53
CA ILE A 246 -6.71 -21.45 -3.49
C ILE A 246 -5.26 -21.50 -2.99
N ALA A 247 -4.78 -22.68 -2.62
CA ALA A 247 -3.38 -22.86 -2.29
C ALA A 247 -2.56 -22.66 -3.58
N PHE A 248 -1.71 -21.63 -3.62
CA PHE A 248 -0.64 -21.54 -4.61
C PHE A 248 0.39 -22.63 -4.30
N HIS A 249 0.11 -23.85 -4.75
CA HIS A 249 1.13 -24.88 -4.86
C HIS A 249 1.96 -24.56 -6.10
N GLU A 250 3.29 -24.48 -5.96
CA GLU A 250 4.17 -24.63 -7.12
C GLU A 250 3.72 -25.86 -7.91
N PRO A 251 3.71 -25.85 -9.25
CA PRO A 251 3.44 -27.06 -9.99
C PRO A 251 4.49 -28.10 -9.60
N ASP A 252 4.04 -29.14 -8.89
CA ASP A 252 4.83 -30.34 -8.65
C ASP A 252 5.44 -30.78 -9.98
N GLN A 253 6.72 -31.12 -9.91
CA GLN A 253 7.43 -31.84 -10.95
C GLN A 253 6.62 -33.10 -11.35
N VAL A 254 5.82 -33.01 -12.40
CA VAL A 254 5.33 -34.19 -13.12
C VAL A 254 6.24 -34.34 -14.32
N GLY A 255 7.01 -35.41 -14.26
CA GLY A 255 8.15 -35.67 -15.10
C GLY A 255 7.82 -35.77 -16.59
N VAL A 256 8.91 -35.69 -17.34
CA VAL A 256 9.14 -36.42 -18.59
C VAL A 256 8.10 -37.51 -18.87
N GLN A 257 7.26 -37.26 -19.87
CA GLN A 257 7.01 -38.18 -20.99
C GLN A 257 6.70 -37.38 -22.25
#